data_AF-A0A7T5R3N4-F1
#
_entry.id   AF-A0A7T5R3N4-F1
#
_cell.length_a   1.000
_cell.length_b   1.000
_cell.length_c   1.000
_cell.angle_alpha   90.00
_cell.angle_beta   90.00
_cell.angle_gamma   90.00
#
_symmetry.space_group_name_H-M   'P 1'
#
loop_
_entity.id
_entity.type
_entity.pdbx_description
1 polymer ?
#
loop_
_entity_poly.entity_id
_entity_poly.type
_entity_poly.pdbx_seq_one_letter_code
_entity_poly.pdbx_strand_id
1 'polypeptide(L)'
;MLNRYVGYKLIFADIILMALILATPFTASAQDAQPGDACATANAYVISGGPESAGKVFTMTCQGGVWTRITESDTAGNLGVKKALPKTPLDVAGEIKIGTTTGLTCDIDREGGLRYNATSNCLELCNGVGWACISIAACGDATPNAFDFTDLVNQSTSTLVASNILQITGITCTVNVAVSGEGSPQFRACGDSGCSVVLLDWSTTGTVDNNSYIQLRLTTSAAGGDTYSATLSVGAGADVWNATPTGDCTGSPAPGTVCPDGTVYAGLSPDGNVQMFVTRCDAGMSWDGSNCTGTRLSLSWNDGDSNWVLTSYTSAITGETNTSGIVALDSNNVTGGFQDHVAAVHCNNLSQNGYTDWYLPASQEMNVIYGNKGAIGQFNTGSYYWSSSEDSGNAAWYRRFSDGVQGTNYKNTGYPIRCARR
;
A
#
# COMPACT_ATOMS: atom_id res chain seq x y z
N MET A 1 86.86 26.56 76.66
CA MET A 1 85.54 26.93 76.09
C MET A 1 85.49 26.42 74.67
N LEU A 2 84.45 25.63 74.38
CA LEU A 2 83.87 25.23 73.10
C LEU A 2 84.77 25.19 71.85
N ASN A 3 84.90 24.01 71.25
CA ASN A 3 84.97 23.92 69.79
C ASN A 3 83.87 22.98 69.27
N ARG A 4 82.89 23.60 68.63
CA ARG A 4 81.91 23.02 67.70
C ARG A 4 82.65 22.47 66.47
N TYR A 5 81.91 21.82 65.57
CA TYR A 5 82.30 21.35 64.24
C TYR A 5 83.04 19.99 64.30
N VAL A 6 82.58 18.89 63.70
CA VAL A 6 82.02 18.74 62.36
C VAL A 6 81.23 17.41 62.32
N GLY A 7 79.90 17.49 62.43
CA GLY A 7 78.97 16.43 62.02
C GLY A 7 78.79 16.37 60.50
N TYR A 8 79.90 16.36 59.73
CA TYR A 8 79.88 16.35 58.26
C TYR A 8 80.70 15.19 57.64
N LYS A 9 81.12 14.19 58.41
CA LYS A 9 81.86 13.04 57.84
C LYS A 9 81.00 11.84 57.46
N LEU A 10 79.73 11.76 57.89
CA LEU A 10 78.84 10.64 57.56
C LEU A 10 77.79 10.94 56.48
N ILE A 11 77.54 12.21 56.16
CA ILE A 11 76.55 12.59 55.12
C ILE A 11 77.19 12.65 53.72
N PHE A 12 78.51 12.87 53.63
CA PHE A 12 79.21 12.96 52.34
C PHE A 12 79.43 11.60 51.66
N ALA A 13 79.54 10.50 52.41
CA ALA A 13 79.69 9.17 51.83
C ALA A 13 78.38 8.67 51.20
N ASP A 14 77.23 8.95 51.83
CA ASP A 14 75.91 8.57 51.30
C ASP A 14 75.47 9.45 50.14
N ILE A 15 75.75 10.77 50.14
CA ILE A 15 75.43 11.63 48.99
C ILE A 15 76.29 11.28 47.77
N ILE A 16 77.55 10.88 47.96
CA ILE A 16 78.40 10.44 46.84
C ILE A 16 77.95 9.07 46.34
N LEU A 17 77.51 8.14 47.20
CA LEU A 17 76.97 6.86 46.76
C LEU A 17 75.60 7.02 46.05
N MET A 18 74.76 7.97 46.49
CA MET A 18 73.50 8.31 45.81
C MET A 18 73.71 9.08 44.49
N ALA A 19 74.74 9.93 44.40
CA ALA A 19 75.09 10.65 43.18
C ALA A 19 75.84 9.78 42.15
N LEU A 20 76.58 8.75 42.59
CA LEU A 20 77.24 7.80 41.70
C LEU A 20 76.26 6.79 41.07
N ILE A 21 75.11 6.54 41.73
CA ILE A 21 74.00 5.73 41.18
C ILE A 21 73.13 6.53 40.18
N LEU A 22 73.19 7.87 40.21
CA LEU A 22 72.47 8.76 39.29
C LEU A 22 73.29 9.15 38.03
N ALA A 23 74.56 8.76 37.95
CA ALA A 23 75.48 9.14 36.86
C ALA A 23 76.01 7.96 36.03
N THR A 24 75.53 6.74 36.27
CA THR A 24 75.61 5.68 35.25
C THR A 24 74.40 5.84 34.34
N PRO A 25 74.55 6.01 33.01
CA PRO A 25 73.43 5.71 32.14
C PRO A 25 73.07 4.26 32.43
N PHE A 26 71.95 4.03 33.10
CA PHE A 26 71.30 2.74 32.98
C PHE A 26 71.23 2.52 31.48
N THR A 27 71.91 1.48 30.98
CA THR A 27 71.65 1.00 29.64
C THR A 27 70.17 0.70 29.65
N ALA A 28 69.36 1.63 29.14
CA ALA A 28 68.00 1.35 28.77
C ALA A 28 68.12 0.09 27.92
N SER A 29 67.60 -1.03 28.43
CA SER A 29 67.38 -2.22 27.62
C SER A 29 66.80 -1.69 26.33
N ALA A 30 67.50 -1.85 25.21
CA ALA A 30 67.03 -1.35 23.93
C ALA A 30 65.68 -1.99 23.70
N GLN A 31 64.60 -1.23 23.96
CA GLN A 31 63.26 -1.73 23.80
C GLN A 31 63.12 -2.01 22.31
N ASP A 32 62.71 -3.24 22.02
CA ASP A 32 62.41 -3.67 20.67
C ASP A 32 61.47 -2.65 20.01
N ALA A 33 61.83 -2.21 18.80
CA ALA A 33 61.10 -1.16 18.10
C ALA A 33 59.61 -1.52 18.01
N GLN A 34 58.75 -0.57 18.35
CA GLN A 34 57.30 -0.73 18.27
C GLN A 34 56.71 0.09 17.12
N PRO A 35 55.55 -0.32 16.58
CA PRO A 35 54.81 0.53 15.65
C PRO A 35 54.53 1.90 16.26
N GLY A 36 54.96 2.97 15.58
CA GLY A 36 54.84 4.36 16.05
C GLY A 36 56.12 4.95 16.65
N ASP A 37 57.14 4.14 16.92
CA ASP A 37 58.43 4.63 17.40
C ASP A 37 59.20 5.39 16.31
N ALA A 38 60.08 6.30 16.71
CA ALA A 38 60.94 7.04 15.78
C ALA A 38 61.97 6.10 15.11
N CYS A 39 62.27 6.36 13.84
CA CYS A 39 63.26 5.62 13.07
C CYS A 39 64.17 6.56 12.27
N ALA A 40 65.47 6.25 12.25
CA ALA A 40 66.49 7.15 11.71
C ALA A 40 66.69 7.03 10.19
N THR A 41 66.41 5.87 9.60
CA THR A 41 66.73 5.58 8.19
C THR A 41 65.45 5.25 7.44
N ALA A 42 65.02 6.15 6.56
CA ALA A 42 63.85 5.94 5.71
C ALA A 42 63.97 4.64 4.90
N ASN A 43 62.86 3.93 4.74
CA ASN A 43 62.75 2.63 4.09
C ASN A 43 63.55 1.49 4.75
N ALA A 44 64.15 1.72 5.93
CA ALA A 44 64.65 0.61 6.74
C ALA A 44 63.51 -0.38 7.03
N TYR A 45 63.86 -1.66 7.12
CA TYR A 45 62.94 -2.75 7.39
C TYR A 45 63.39 -3.48 8.64
N VAL A 46 62.43 -3.85 9.50
CA VAL A 46 62.73 -4.58 10.74
C VAL A 46 61.61 -5.58 11.04
N ILE A 47 62.01 -6.68 11.68
CA ILE A 47 61.13 -7.60 12.37
C ILE A 47 61.42 -7.42 13.86
N SER A 48 60.39 -7.14 14.66
CA SER A 48 60.55 -6.87 16.09
C SER A 48 59.36 -7.42 16.88
N GLY A 49 59.51 -7.51 18.20
CA GLY A 49 58.52 -8.08 19.11
C GLY A 49 58.97 -9.42 19.66
N GLY A 50 58.02 -10.29 20.01
CA GLY A 50 58.30 -11.55 20.71
C GLY A 50 57.79 -11.52 22.15
N PRO A 51 58.42 -12.28 23.07
CA PRO A 51 58.03 -12.33 24.48
C PRO A 51 57.85 -10.96 25.13
N GLU A 52 58.68 -9.99 24.74
CA GLU A 52 58.72 -8.62 25.24
C GLU A 52 57.51 -7.77 24.77
N SER A 53 56.86 -8.17 23.68
CA SER A 53 55.66 -7.54 23.12
C SER A 53 54.41 -8.41 23.32
N ALA A 54 54.34 -9.13 24.44
CA ALA A 54 53.25 -10.06 24.76
C ALA A 54 53.03 -11.14 23.69
N GLY A 55 54.12 -11.61 23.07
CA GLY A 55 54.12 -12.66 22.05
C GLY A 55 53.72 -12.20 20.65
N LYS A 56 53.56 -10.90 20.42
CA LYS A 56 53.27 -10.33 19.10
C LYS A 56 54.55 -10.14 18.30
N VAL A 57 54.48 -10.37 16.99
CA VAL A 57 55.60 -10.11 16.07
C VAL A 57 55.15 -9.14 14.99
N PHE A 58 55.93 -8.10 14.77
CA PHE A 58 55.65 -7.08 13.77
C PHE A 58 56.66 -7.15 12.63
N THR A 59 56.18 -6.94 11.40
CA THR A 59 57.07 -6.50 10.32
C THR A 59 56.78 -5.04 10.03
N MET A 60 57.84 -4.22 9.95
CA MET A 60 57.70 -2.77 9.90
C MET A 60 58.67 -2.14 8.92
N THR A 61 58.30 -0.96 8.43
CA THR A 61 59.17 -0.12 7.62
C THR A 61 59.20 1.30 8.14
N CYS A 62 60.36 1.94 8.06
CA CYS A 62 60.53 3.32 8.47
C CYS A 62 59.97 4.27 7.39
N GLN A 63 58.83 4.90 7.67
CA GLN A 63 58.18 5.85 6.77
C GLN A 63 57.97 7.19 7.48
N GLY A 64 58.45 8.28 6.88
CA GLY A 64 58.31 9.61 7.47
C GLY A 64 59.01 9.78 8.82
N GLY A 65 60.07 9.01 9.08
CA GLY A 65 60.80 9.01 10.36
C GLY A 65 60.12 8.23 11.48
N VAL A 66 59.08 7.44 11.17
CA VAL A 66 58.35 6.59 12.13
C VAL A 66 58.28 5.14 11.64
N TRP A 67 58.39 4.18 12.55
CA TRP A 67 58.15 2.76 12.26
C TRP A 67 56.66 2.51 11.99
N THR A 68 56.34 2.22 10.73
CA THR A 68 54.99 1.91 10.28
C THR A 68 54.82 0.40 10.16
N ARG A 69 53.77 -0.14 10.80
CA ARG A 69 53.42 -1.55 10.74
C ARG A 69 52.99 -1.97 9.33
N ILE A 70 53.61 -3.04 8.83
CA ILE A 70 53.19 -3.75 7.62
C ILE A 70 52.34 -4.95 8.02
N THR A 71 52.83 -5.80 8.94
CA THR A 71 52.06 -6.92 9.51
C THR A 71 52.21 -7.03 11.02
N GLU A 72 51.24 -7.69 11.65
CA GLU A 72 51.28 -8.12 13.05
C GLU A 72 50.77 -9.55 13.16
N SER A 73 51.60 -10.45 13.69
CA SER A 73 51.18 -11.77 14.10
C SER A 73 50.89 -11.79 15.60
N ASP A 74 49.78 -12.37 16.02
CA ASP A 74 49.42 -12.50 17.44
C ASP A 74 49.75 -13.90 18.01
N THR A 75 49.50 -14.09 19.31
CA THR A 75 49.73 -15.36 20.01
C THR A 75 48.76 -16.47 19.62
N ALA A 76 47.66 -16.14 18.95
CA ALA A 76 46.72 -17.11 18.39
C ALA A 76 47.11 -17.56 16.97
N GLY A 77 48.19 -16.99 16.42
CA GLY A 77 48.67 -17.30 15.07
C GLY A 77 47.93 -16.54 13.96
N ASN A 78 47.12 -15.53 14.30
CA ASN A 78 46.45 -14.69 13.33
C ASN A 78 47.44 -13.67 12.73
N LEU A 79 47.30 -13.39 11.43
CA LEU A 79 48.10 -12.40 10.72
C LEU A 79 47.25 -11.17 10.36
N GLY A 80 47.61 -10.02 10.91
CA GLY A 80 47.10 -8.73 10.51
C GLY A 80 47.97 -8.11 9.40
N VAL A 81 47.36 -7.59 8.33
CA VAL A 81 48.06 -6.73 7.35
C VAL A 81 47.58 -5.30 7.55
N LYS A 82 48.51 -4.41 7.94
CA LYS A 82 48.23 -3.05 8.45
C LYS A 82 47.22 -3.00 9.61
N LYS A 83 46.94 -4.14 10.23
CA LYS A 83 45.90 -4.33 11.24
C LYS A 83 46.53 -4.65 12.59
N ALA A 84 46.15 -3.90 13.63
CA ALA A 84 46.45 -4.27 15.02
C ALA A 84 45.45 -5.31 15.52
N LEU A 85 45.87 -6.21 16.41
CA LEU A 85 44.98 -7.15 17.10
C LEU A 85 44.03 -7.89 16.12
N PRO A 86 44.58 -8.61 15.13
CA PRO A 86 43.78 -9.33 14.13
C PRO A 86 42.76 -10.24 14.82
N LYS A 87 41.52 -10.26 14.31
CA LYS A 87 40.42 -11.06 14.92
C LYS A 87 40.16 -12.37 14.20
N THR A 88 40.79 -12.58 13.06
CA THR A 88 40.66 -13.75 12.20
C THR A 88 42.04 -14.18 11.71
N PRO A 89 42.20 -15.43 11.23
CA PRO A 89 43.50 -15.96 10.79
C PRO A 89 44.25 -15.05 9.80
N LEU A 90 43.52 -14.35 8.93
CA LEU A 90 44.01 -13.23 8.15
C LEU A 90 43.04 -12.05 8.31
N ASP A 91 43.53 -10.88 8.74
CA ASP A 91 42.73 -9.67 8.94
C ASP A 91 43.43 -8.48 8.27
N VAL A 92 42.86 -7.97 7.18
CA VAL A 92 43.48 -6.92 6.36
C VAL A 92 42.76 -5.60 6.61
N ALA A 93 43.49 -4.59 7.07
CA ALA A 93 42.98 -3.22 7.15
C ALA A 93 43.18 -2.53 5.79
N GLY A 94 42.13 -2.56 4.95
CA GLY A 94 42.10 -1.96 3.62
C GLY A 94 41.70 -2.96 2.53
N GLU A 95 42.05 -2.65 1.28
CA GLU A 95 41.70 -3.46 0.12
C GLU A 95 42.70 -4.58 -0.16
N ILE A 96 42.21 -5.70 -0.69
CA ILE A 96 43.03 -6.79 -1.24
C ILE A 96 42.81 -6.82 -2.76
N LYS A 97 43.91 -6.74 -3.52
CA LYS A 97 43.89 -7.03 -4.96
C LYS A 97 44.29 -8.49 -5.18
N ILE A 98 43.34 -9.30 -5.63
CA ILE A 98 43.57 -10.70 -5.97
C ILE A 98 44.11 -10.77 -7.40
N GLY A 99 45.21 -11.52 -7.60
CA GLY A 99 45.86 -11.66 -8.89
C GLY A 99 45.00 -12.41 -9.91
N THR A 100 45.26 -12.15 -11.21
CA THR A 100 44.68 -12.93 -12.30
C THR A 100 45.11 -14.39 -12.17
N THR A 101 44.20 -15.31 -12.49
CA THR A 101 44.46 -16.75 -12.50
C THR A 101 45.73 -17.11 -13.28
N THR A 102 46.52 -18.00 -12.71
CA THR A 102 47.73 -18.58 -13.33
C THR A 102 47.45 -19.92 -14.01
N GLY A 103 46.19 -20.35 -14.09
CA GLY A 103 45.79 -21.62 -14.70
C GLY A 103 45.70 -22.81 -13.74
N LEU A 104 45.70 -22.58 -12.42
CA LEU A 104 45.52 -23.64 -11.44
C LEU A 104 44.14 -24.30 -11.55
N THR A 105 44.12 -25.63 -11.56
CA THR A 105 42.89 -26.43 -11.46
C THR A 105 42.22 -26.20 -10.11
N CYS A 106 40.88 -26.21 -10.08
CA CYS A 106 40.14 -26.30 -8.82
C CYS A 106 40.00 -27.78 -8.47
N ASP A 107 40.52 -28.16 -7.31
CA ASP A 107 40.47 -29.51 -6.75
C ASP A 107 40.27 -29.40 -5.22
N ILE A 108 40.15 -30.54 -4.54
CA ILE A 108 39.86 -30.59 -3.10
C ILE A 108 40.92 -29.87 -2.25
N ASP A 109 42.18 -29.83 -2.70
CA ASP A 109 43.27 -29.15 -2.00
C ASP A 109 43.16 -27.62 -2.10
N ARG A 110 42.37 -27.12 -3.06
CA ARG A 110 42.21 -25.69 -3.38
C ARG A 110 40.79 -25.19 -3.16
N GLU A 111 39.90 -26.02 -2.63
CA GLU A 111 38.53 -25.65 -2.25
C GLU A 111 38.55 -24.43 -1.30
N GLY A 112 37.63 -23.49 -1.52
CA GLY A 112 37.59 -22.20 -0.81
C GLY A 112 38.57 -21.15 -1.35
N GLY A 113 39.43 -21.50 -2.31
CA GLY A 113 40.35 -20.57 -2.95
C GLY A 113 39.62 -19.46 -3.71
N LEU A 114 40.19 -18.25 -3.67
CA LEU A 114 39.71 -17.08 -4.42
C LEU A 114 40.71 -16.71 -5.51
N ARG A 115 40.23 -16.38 -6.71
CA ARG A 115 41.07 -15.87 -7.81
C ARG A 115 40.34 -14.84 -8.66
N TYR A 116 41.07 -13.97 -9.35
CA TYR A 116 40.48 -13.13 -10.38
C TYR A 116 40.60 -13.80 -11.76
N ASN A 117 39.52 -13.88 -12.52
CA ASN A 117 39.57 -14.34 -13.91
C ASN A 117 39.43 -13.13 -14.84
N ALA A 118 40.53 -12.78 -15.52
CA ALA A 118 40.55 -11.63 -16.42
C ALA A 118 39.74 -11.84 -17.71
N THR A 119 39.50 -13.08 -18.13
CA THR A 119 38.69 -13.39 -19.30
C THR A 119 37.20 -13.19 -19.01
N SER A 120 36.73 -13.70 -17.86
CA SER A 120 35.34 -13.54 -17.41
C SER A 120 35.09 -12.24 -16.62
N ASN A 121 36.14 -11.46 -16.39
CA ASN A 121 36.13 -10.19 -15.64
C ASN A 121 35.43 -10.29 -14.27
N CYS A 122 35.66 -11.39 -13.54
CA CYS A 122 34.99 -11.69 -12.28
C CYS A 122 35.97 -12.26 -11.23
N LEU A 123 35.60 -12.16 -9.95
CA LEU A 123 36.21 -12.95 -8.88
C LEU A 123 35.58 -14.34 -8.88
N GLU A 124 36.38 -15.39 -8.79
CA GLU A 124 35.93 -16.79 -8.77
C GLU A 124 36.27 -17.47 -7.43
N LEU A 125 35.38 -18.37 -6.99
CA LEU A 125 35.58 -19.30 -5.87
C LEU A 125 35.78 -20.72 -6.40
N CYS A 126 36.73 -21.46 -5.83
CA CYS A 126 36.88 -22.89 -6.06
C CYS A 126 35.98 -23.69 -5.10
N ASN A 127 35.13 -24.56 -5.64
CA ASN A 127 34.22 -25.42 -4.86
C ASN A 127 34.73 -26.87 -4.72
N GLY A 128 36.03 -27.10 -4.89
CA GLY A 128 36.66 -28.42 -4.84
C GLY A 128 36.61 -29.21 -6.15
N VAL A 129 35.83 -28.78 -7.15
CA VAL A 129 35.76 -29.43 -8.47
C VAL A 129 35.83 -28.46 -9.66
N GLY A 130 35.51 -27.19 -9.46
CA GLY A 130 35.49 -26.18 -10.51
C GLY A 130 35.55 -24.76 -9.95
N TRP A 131 36.00 -23.85 -10.80
CA TRP A 131 35.98 -22.41 -10.52
C TRP A 131 34.67 -21.80 -11.01
N ALA A 132 34.03 -20.99 -10.19
CA ALA A 132 32.80 -20.29 -10.55
C ALA A 132 32.86 -18.82 -10.11
N CYS A 133 32.35 -17.91 -10.94
CA CYS A 133 32.26 -16.49 -10.59
C CYS A 133 31.38 -16.31 -9.34
N ILE A 134 31.89 -15.55 -8.38
CA ILE A 134 31.08 -14.99 -7.30
C ILE A 134 30.28 -13.85 -7.91
N SER A 135 28.97 -14.01 -8.00
CA SER A 135 28.05 -12.96 -8.41
C SER A 135 26.87 -12.92 -7.45
N ILE A 136 26.30 -11.73 -7.25
CA ILE A 136 24.92 -11.64 -6.78
C ILE A 136 24.05 -12.18 -7.91
N ALA A 137 23.28 -13.24 -7.66
CA ALA A 137 22.39 -13.75 -8.69
C ALA A 137 21.44 -12.62 -9.10
N ALA A 138 21.56 -12.14 -10.35
CA ALA A 138 20.58 -11.23 -10.90
C ALA A 138 19.21 -11.94 -10.83
N CYS A 139 18.19 -11.24 -10.36
CA CYS A 139 16.84 -11.81 -10.32
C CYS A 139 16.44 -12.20 -11.75
N GLY A 140 16.22 -13.49 -11.99
CA GLY A 140 15.87 -14.00 -13.31
C GLY A 140 14.54 -13.42 -13.80
N ASP A 141 13.48 -13.61 -13.01
CA ASP A 141 12.16 -13.03 -13.22
C ASP A 141 11.67 -12.33 -11.95
N ALA A 142 11.54 -11.01 -12.03
CA ALA A 142 10.97 -10.16 -10.98
C ALA A 142 9.53 -9.74 -11.29
N THR A 143 8.92 -10.26 -12.35
CA THR A 143 7.56 -9.97 -12.77
C THR A 143 6.65 -11.08 -12.28
N PRO A 144 5.81 -10.85 -11.26
CA PRO A 144 4.83 -11.83 -10.87
C PRO A 144 3.80 -12.07 -11.98
N ASN A 145 3.20 -13.24 -11.97
CA ASN A 145 1.95 -13.47 -12.69
C ASN A 145 0.89 -12.46 -12.24
N ALA A 146 -0.08 -12.15 -13.11
CA ALA A 146 -1.17 -11.25 -12.76
C ALA A 146 -1.87 -11.69 -11.47
N PHE A 147 -2.09 -10.74 -10.58
CA PHE A 147 -2.85 -10.87 -9.34
C PHE A 147 -3.81 -9.68 -9.25
N ASP A 148 -4.99 -9.91 -8.70
CA ASP A 148 -6.09 -8.93 -8.68
C ASP A 148 -6.88 -9.09 -7.37
N PHE A 149 -6.76 -8.11 -6.48
CA PHE A 149 -7.47 -8.10 -5.21
C PHE A 149 -8.94 -7.75 -5.42
N THR A 150 -9.83 -8.47 -4.73
CA THR A 150 -11.27 -8.19 -4.87
C THR A 150 -11.62 -6.91 -4.13
N ASP A 151 -12.10 -5.92 -4.89
CA ASP A 151 -12.59 -4.65 -4.37
C ASP A 151 -13.70 -4.85 -3.33
N LEU A 152 -13.65 -4.02 -2.28
CA LEU A 152 -14.68 -4.00 -1.25
C LEU A 152 -15.65 -2.85 -1.51
N VAL A 153 -16.94 -3.19 -1.57
CA VAL A 153 -18.03 -2.21 -1.64
C VAL A 153 -18.87 -2.27 -0.37
N ASN A 154 -19.64 -1.22 -0.14
CA ASN A 154 -20.61 -1.14 0.97
C ASN A 154 -19.99 -1.33 2.36
N GLN A 155 -18.79 -0.81 2.57
CA GLN A 155 -18.11 -0.87 3.87
C GLN A 155 -18.65 0.17 4.85
N SER A 156 -18.43 -0.01 6.15
CA SER A 156 -18.67 1.08 7.11
C SER A 156 -17.67 2.22 6.89
N THR A 157 -18.08 3.47 7.15
CA THR A 157 -17.18 4.64 7.10
C THR A 157 -16.13 4.57 8.21
N SER A 158 -14.97 5.22 7.98
CA SER A 158 -13.88 5.32 8.96
C SER A 158 -13.48 3.98 9.61
N THR A 159 -13.56 2.89 8.85
CA THR A 159 -13.38 1.53 9.36
C THR A 159 -12.16 0.89 8.71
N LEU A 160 -11.33 0.23 9.50
CA LEU A 160 -10.22 -0.56 9.00
C LEU A 160 -10.74 -1.85 8.37
N VAL A 161 -10.53 -2.01 7.07
CA VAL A 161 -10.97 -3.19 6.29
C VAL A 161 -9.76 -3.91 5.72
N ALA A 162 -9.90 -5.21 5.44
CA ALA A 162 -8.83 -6.05 4.90
C ALA A 162 -9.28 -6.78 3.63
N SER A 163 -8.37 -6.94 2.68
CA SER A 163 -8.62 -7.64 1.41
C SER A 163 -8.74 -9.15 1.59
N ASN A 164 -9.12 -9.86 0.53
CA ASN A 164 -8.81 -11.28 0.39
C ASN A 164 -7.28 -11.51 0.40
N ILE A 165 -6.86 -12.75 0.66
CA ILE A 165 -5.45 -13.15 0.66
C ILE A 165 -5.13 -13.76 -0.70
N LEU A 166 -4.07 -13.27 -1.36
CA LEU A 166 -3.64 -13.75 -2.67
C LEU A 166 -2.23 -14.33 -2.60
N GLN A 167 -1.99 -15.39 -3.39
CA GLN A 167 -0.66 -15.96 -3.55
C GLN A 167 0.08 -15.26 -4.68
N ILE A 168 1.33 -14.85 -4.43
CA ILE A 168 2.24 -14.33 -5.46
C ILE A 168 2.97 -15.50 -6.12
N THR A 169 2.89 -15.58 -7.44
CA THR A 169 3.56 -16.63 -8.24
C THR A 169 4.28 -16.03 -9.44
N GLY A 170 5.19 -16.79 -10.06
CA GLY A 170 5.86 -16.41 -11.32
C GLY A 170 7.23 -15.76 -11.15
N ILE A 171 7.57 -15.26 -9.96
CA ILE A 171 8.90 -14.72 -9.67
C ILE A 171 9.91 -15.84 -9.39
N THR A 172 11.18 -15.63 -9.73
CA THR A 172 12.26 -16.62 -9.49
C THR A 172 13.24 -16.20 -8.40
N CYS A 173 12.98 -15.08 -7.73
CA CYS A 173 13.82 -14.53 -6.67
C CYS A 173 12.96 -13.77 -5.65
N THR A 174 13.57 -13.36 -4.55
CA THR A 174 12.98 -12.42 -3.60
C THR A 174 12.81 -11.04 -4.26
N VAL A 175 11.60 -10.47 -4.23
CA VAL A 175 11.30 -9.15 -4.80
C VAL A 175 10.83 -8.17 -3.74
N ASN A 176 11.02 -6.88 -3.99
CA ASN A 176 10.51 -5.82 -3.13
C ASN A 176 9.00 -5.66 -3.30
N VAL A 177 8.33 -5.34 -2.20
CA VAL A 177 6.91 -4.99 -2.16
C VAL A 177 6.74 -3.63 -1.52
N ALA A 178 5.88 -2.80 -2.09
CA ALA A 178 5.48 -1.54 -1.49
C ALA A 178 3.98 -1.30 -1.69
N VAL A 179 3.35 -0.63 -0.74
CA VAL A 179 1.95 -0.18 -0.85
C VAL A 179 1.86 1.32 -0.62
N SER A 180 1.05 2.00 -1.42
CA SER A 180 0.73 3.42 -1.25
C SER A 180 -0.73 3.68 -1.58
N GLY A 181 -1.24 4.87 -1.26
CA GLY A 181 -2.64 5.23 -1.50
C GLY A 181 -3.30 5.88 -0.29
N GLU A 182 -4.63 5.89 -0.30
CA GLU A 182 -5.47 6.56 0.70
C GLU A 182 -5.82 5.62 1.87
N GLY A 183 -6.28 6.17 2.99
CA GLY A 183 -6.66 5.37 4.15
C GLY A 183 -5.50 4.72 4.91
N SER A 184 -4.27 5.23 4.74
CA SER A 184 -3.03 4.71 5.34
C SER A 184 -2.83 3.21 5.09
N PRO A 185 -2.72 2.79 3.81
CA PRO A 185 -2.74 1.39 3.47
C PRO A 185 -1.47 0.68 3.95
N GLN A 186 -1.62 -0.58 4.33
CA GLN A 186 -0.54 -1.46 4.74
C GLN A 186 -0.76 -2.84 4.13
N PHE A 187 0.32 -3.61 4.01
CA PHE A 187 0.25 -5.02 3.63
C PHE A 187 0.95 -5.88 4.66
N ARG A 188 0.59 -7.16 4.70
CA ARG A 188 1.33 -8.22 5.40
C ARG A 188 1.64 -9.34 4.42
N ALA A 189 2.72 -10.08 4.70
CA ALA A 189 3.11 -11.27 3.94
C ALA A 189 3.08 -12.51 4.83
N CYS A 190 2.63 -13.63 4.27
CA CYS A 190 2.35 -14.85 5.00
C CYS A 190 2.85 -16.11 4.27
N GLY A 191 3.14 -17.16 5.03
CA GLY A 191 3.61 -18.45 4.51
C GLY A 191 2.49 -19.41 4.10
N ASP A 192 1.24 -19.14 4.48
CA ASP A 192 0.06 -19.95 4.16
C ASP A 192 -1.14 -19.10 3.76
N SER A 193 -2.11 -19.72 3.08
CA SER A 193 -3.30 -19.06 2.54
C SER A 193 -4.26 -18.51 3.59
N GLY A 194 -4.19 -18.99 4.83
CA GLY A 194 -4.96 -18.45 5.97
C GLY A 194 -4.21 -17.35 6.72
N CYS A 195 -2.97 -17.06 6.35
CA CYS A 195 -2.05 -16.19 7.06
C CYS A 195 -1.89 -16.56 8.55
N SER A 196 -1.80 -17.85 8.84
CA SER A 196 -1.49 -18.36 10.19
C SER A 196 0.00 -18.20 10.53
N VAL A 197 0.86 -18.21 9.52
CA VAL A 197 2.30 -18.00 9.57
C VAL A 197 2.60 -16.62 8.96
N VAL A 198 2.80 -15.62 9.81
CA VAL A 198 3.13 -14.26 9.38
C VAL A 198 4.64 -14.16 9.16
N LEU A 199 5.05 -13.82 7.93
CA LEU A 199 6.44 -13.60 7.55
C LEU A 199 6.84 -12.12 7.69
N LEU A 200 5.90 -11.23 7.38
CA LEU A 200 6.01 -9.80 7.56
C LEU A 200 4.67 -9.29 8.09
N ASP A 201 4.68 -8.65 9.25
CA ASP A 201 3.48 -7.99 9.78
C ASP A 201 3.25 -6.62 9.13
N TRP A 202 2.08 -6.04 9.35
CA TRP A 202 1.59 -4.85 8.67
C TRP A 202 2.63 -3.74 8.48
N SER A 203 3.08 -3.57 7.24
CA SER A 203 4.12 -2.64 6.82
C SER A 203 3.73 -1.92 5.52
N THR A 204 4.44 -0.86 5.18
CA THR A 204 4.31 -0.16 3.88
C THR A 204 5.34 -0.62 2.85
N THR A 205 6.43 -1.25 3.30
CA THR A 205 7.47 -1.84 2.44
C THR A 205 7.95 -3.18 3.00
N GLY A 206 8.49 -4.04 2.14
CA GLY A 206 9.05 -5.32 2.52
C GLY A 206 9.51 -6.13 1.32
N THR A 207 9.69 -7.43 1.52
CA THR A 207 10.09 -8.37 0.47
C THR A 207 9.25 -9.63 0.51
N VAL A 208 9.05 -10.27 -0.63
CA VAL A 208 8.36 -11.56 -0.73
C VAL A 208 9.11 -12.52 -1.66
N ASP A 209 9.02 -13.80 -1.33
CA ASP A 209 9.50 -14.90 -2.17
C ASP A 209 8.36 -15.48 -3.01
N ASN A 210 8.71 -16.23 -4.05
CA ASN A 210 7.74 -16.97 -4.84
C ASN A 210 6.88 -17.88 -3.94
N ASN A 211 5.57 -17.92 -4.20
CA ASN A 211 4.55 -18.64 -3.44
C ASN A 211 4.19 -18.06 -2.07
N SER A 212 4.70 -16.88 -1.70
CA SER A 212 4.22 -16.14 -0.52
C SER A 212 2.80 -15.64 -0.73
N TYR A 213 2.07 -15.43 0.38
CA TYR A 213 0.72 -14.87 0.37
C TYR A 213 0.73 -13.42 0.86
N ILE A 214 -0.05 -12.54 0.24
CA ILE A 214 -0.20 -11.13 0.63
C ILE A 214 -1.65 -10.82 0.99
N GLN A 215 -1.82 -9.97 2.01
CA GLN A 215 -3.09 -9.32 2.33
C GLN A 215 -2.87 -7.82 2.53
N LEU A 216 -3.80 -7.01 2.06
CA LEU A 216 -3.84 -5.57 2.28
C LEU A 216 -4.85 -5.19 3.37
N ARG A 217 -4.66 -4.01 3.93
CA ARG A 217 -5.66 -3.29 4.70
C ARG A 217 -5.57 -1.80 4.47
N LEU A 218 -6.71 -1.10 4.60
CA LEU A 218 -6.80 0.36 4.60
C LEU A 218 -7.99 0.80 5.45
N THR A 219 -7.99 2.06 5.89
CA THR A 219 -9.14 2.67 6.58
C THR A 219 -10.04 3.36 5.57
N THR A 220 -11.32 2.99 5.49
CA THR A 220 -12.29 3.56 4.55
C THR A 220 -12.53 5.06 4.81
N SER A 221 -12.99 5.78 3.77
CA SER A 221 -13.35 7.20 3.87
C SER A 221 -14.35 7.47 5.01
N ALA A 222 -14.24 8.64 5.62
CA ALA A 222 -15.25 9.15 6.55
C ALA A 222 -16.53 9.59 5.82
N ALA A 223 -16.45 9.86 4.51
CA ALA A 223 -17.57 10.22 3.67
C ALA A 223 -18.10 8.99 2.92
N GLY A 224 -19.41 8.79 2.97
CA GLY A 224 -20.08 7.69 2.27
C GLY A 224 -20.08 7.84 0.76
N GLY A 225 -19.73 6.77 0.04
CA GLY A 225 -19.59 6.75 -1.41
C GLY A 225 -18.20 7.10 -1.93
N ASP A 226 -17.32 7.69 -1.10
CA ASP A 226 -15.95 8.02 -1.48
C ASP A 226 -15.06 6.77 -1.41
N THR A 227 -14.54 6.36 -2.56
CA THR A 227 -13.66 5.20 -2.67
C THR A 227 -12.24 5.58 -2.32
N TYR A 228 -11.62 4.84 -1.39
CA TYR A 228 -10.18 4.92 -1.14
C TYR A 228 -9.47 3.74 -1.79
N SER A 229 -8.32 4.00 -2.39
CA SER A 229 -7.53 3.00 -3.11
C SER A 229 -6.17 2.74 -2.46
N ALA A 230 -5.73 1.49 -2.50
CA ALA A 230 -4.38 1.04 -2.15
C ALA A 230 -3.70 0.40 -3.37
N THR A 231 -2.62 1.02 -3.83
CA THR A 231 -1.78 0.50 -4.92
C THR A 231 -0.65 -0.33 -4.34
N LEU A 232 -0.67 -1.64 -4.59
CA LEU A 232 0.40 -2.57 -4.22
C LEU A 232 1.32 -2.80 -5.42
N SER A 233 2.62 -2.64 -5.24
CA SER A 233 3.65 -3.06 -6.19
C SER A 233 4.41 -4.27 -5.64
N VAL A 234 4.66 -5.26 -6.50
CA VAL A 234 5.39 -6.49 -6.21
C VAL A 234 6.39 -6.72 -7.35
N GLY A 235 7.68 -6.43 -7.10
CA GLY A 235 8.69 -6.44 -8.15
C GLY A 235 8.32 -5.49 -9.29
N ALA A 236 8.12 -6.03 -10.49
CA ALA A 236 7.68 -5.28 -11.68
C ALA A 236 6.15 -5.27 -11.89
N GLY A 237 5.38 -6.02 -11.10
CA GLY A 237 3.91 -6.07 -11.17
C GLY A 237 3.26 -5.09 -10.18
N ALA A 238 2.01 -4.69 -10.46
CA ALA A 238 1.22 -3.87 -9.55
C ALA A 238 -0.28 -4.15 -9.70
N ASP A 239 -1.03 -3.87 -8.63
CA ASP A 239 -2.48 -3.91 -8.59
C ASP A 239 -3.04 -2.76 -7.74
N VAL A 240 -4.29 -2.38 -7.99
CA VAL A 240 -5.01 -1.34 -7.24
C VAL A 240 -6.23 -1.96 -6.58
N TRP A 241 -6.22 -2.02 -5.25
CA TRP A 241 -7.34 -2.50 -4.45
C TRP A 241 -8.16 -1.34 -3.90
N ASN A 242 -9.48 -1.37 -4.12
CA ASN A 242 -10.40 -0.32 -3.72
C ASN A 242 -11.28 -0.74 -2.54
N ALA A 243 -11.58 0.23 -1.66
CA ALA A 243 -12.62 0.08 -0.64
C ALA A 243 -13.56 1.29 -0.62
N THR A 244 -14.84 1.03 -0.86
CA THR A 244 -15.91 2.04 -0.89
C THR A 244 -16.84 1.86 0.30
N PRO A 245 -16.96 2.85 1.21
CA PRO A 245 -17.94 2.82 2.28
C PRO A 245 -19.35 3.20 1.80
N THR A 246 -20.38 2.57 2.37
CA THR A 246 -21.76 3.10 2.34
C THR A 246 -21.84 4.37 3.17
N GLY A 247 -22.61 5.37 2.74
CA GLY A 247 -22.96 6.47 3.63
C GLY A 247 -24.04 6.03 4.60
N ASP A 248 -24.04 6.56 5.82
CA ASP A 248 -25.11 6.30 6.80
C ASP A 248 -26.44 6.98 6.42
N CYS A 249 -26.42 7.84 5.40
CA CYS A 249 -27.55 8.66 4.92
C CYS A 249 -28.23 9.50 6.00
N THR A 250 -27.59 9.64 7.16
CA THR A 250 -28.07 10.47 8.26
C THR A 250 -27.63 11.92 8.04
N GLY A 251 -28.46 12.88 8.46
CA GLY A 251 -28.16 14.30 8.31
C GLY A 251 -28.31 14.80 6.88
N SER A 252 -27.22 15.27 6.27
CA SER A 252 -27.21 15.88 4.93
C SER A 252 -26.15 15.22 4.03
N PRO A 253 -26.35 13.96 3.61
CA PRO A 253 -25.44 13.26 2.70
C PRO A 253 -25.30 13.99 1.36
N ALA A 254 -24.22 13.71 0.62
CA ALA A 254 -24.07 14.22 -0.74
C ALA A 254 -25.04 13.48 -1.69
N PRO A 255 -25.68 14.16 -2.66
CA PRO A 255 -26.47 13.46 -3.67
C PRO A 255 -25.65 12.38 -4.38
N GLY A 256 -26.23 11.19 -4.56
CA GLY A 256 -25.53 10.01 -5.06
C GLY A 256 -24.98 9.07 -3.97
N THR A 257 -24.93 9.49 -2.71
CA THR A 257 -24.57 8.61 -1.60
C THR A 257 -25.52 7.41 -1.52
N VAL A 258 -24.96 6.21 -1.48
CA VAL A 258 -25.70 4.96 -1.32
C VAL A 258 -25.78 4.62 0.17
N CYS A 259 -26.99 4.43 0.66
CA CYS A 259 -27.29 4.10 2.05
C CYS A 259 -27.01 2.62 2.33
N PRO A 260 -26.91 2.19 3.60
CA PRO A 260 -26.63 0.79 3.94
C PRO A 260 -27.75 -0.16 3.50
N ASP A 261 -28.98 0.36 3.38
CA ASP A 261 -30.13 -0.35 2.84
C ASP A 261 -30.13 -0.48 1.30
N GLY A 262 -29.20 0.19 0.60
CA GLY A 262 -29.07 0.16 -0.86
C GLY A 262 -29.91 1.21 -1.61
N THR A 263 -30.61 2.11 -0.90
CA THR A 263 -31.23 3.30 -1.50
C THR A 263 -30.17 4.35 -1.84
N VAL A 264 -30.48 5.26 -2.76
CA VAL A 264 -29.56 6.32 -3.20
C VAL A 264 -30.14 7.68 -2.84
N TYR A 265 -29.41 8.48 -2.07
CA TYR A 265 -29.85 9.83 -1.72
C TYR A 265 -29.90 10.73 -2.96
N ALA A 266 -31.07 11.27 -3.25
CA ALA A 266 -31.32 12.09 -4.43
C ALA A 266 -31.21 13.60 -4.14
N GLY A 267 -31.40 14.02 -2.90
CA GLY A 267 -31.44 15.42 -2.48
C GLY A 267 -32.62 15.71 -1.58
N LEU A 268 -32.91 16.99 -1.35
CA LEU A 268 -34.10 17.41 -0.60
C LEU A 268 -35.32 17.50 -1.54
N SER A 269 -36.42 16.86 -1.16
CA SER A 269 -37.70 17.04 -1.86
C SER A 269 -38.19 18.48 -1.68
N PRO A 270 -38.71 19.13 -2.75
CA PRO A 270 -39.37 20.43 -2.62
C PRO A 270 -40.64 20.36 -1.75
N ASP A 271 -41.16 19.17 -1.46
CA ASP A 271 -42.21 18.95 -0.48
C ASP A 271 -41.62 18.89 0.93
N GLY A 272 -41.62 20.04 1.61
CA GLY A 272 -41.19 20.14 3.01
C GLY A 272 -39.68 20.16 3.25
N ASN A 273 -38.85 20.16 2.20
CA ASN A 273 -37.37 20.12 2.31
C ASN A 273 -36.85 18.91 3.11
N VAL A 274 -37.52 17.77 2.98
CA VAL A 274 -37.11 16.51 3.60
C VAL A 274 -36.20 15.71 2.66
N GLN A 275 -35.38 14.81 3.21
CA GLN A 275 -34.54 13.95 2.40
C GLN A 275 -35.39 13.11 1.44
N MET A 276 -34.90 12.91 0.22
CA MET A 276 -35.53 12.06 -0.78
C MET A 276 -34.49 11.07 -1.30
N PHE A 277 -34.91 9.83 -1.43
CA PHE A 277 -34.11 8.71 -1.90
C PHE A 277 -34.75 8.11 -3.14
N VAL A 278 -33.94 7.51 -4.01
CA VAL A 278 -34.42 6.80 -5.19
C VAL A 278 -33.94 5.35 -5.20
N THR A 279 -34.63 4.52 -5.98
CA THR A 279 -34.15 3.17 -6.26
C THR A 279 -32.80 3.25 -6.99
N ARG A 280 -31.92 2.28 -6.75
CA ARG A 280 -30.59 2.24 -7.40
C ARG A 280 -30.65 1.96 -8.89
N CYS A 281 -31.66 1.23 -9.33
CA CYS A 281 -31.91 0.90 -10.74
C CYS A 281 -33.31 1.35 -11.17
N ASP A 282 -33.49 1.55 -12.48
CA ASP A 282 -34.81 1.78 -13.08
C ASP A 282 -35.69 0.53 -12.95
N ALA A 283 -37.01 0.73 -13.03
CA ALA A 283 -37.99 -0.34 -13.09
C ALA A 283 -37.55 -1.48 -14.03
N GLY A 284 -37.58 -2.72 -13.53
CA GLY A 284 -37.19 -3.94 -14.27
C GLY A 284 -35.72 -4.32 -14.23
N MET A 285 -34.85 -3.47 -13.72
CA MET A 285 -33.42 -3.74 -13.58
C MET A 285 -33.05 -4.10 -12.14
N SER A 286 -31.93 -4.80 -11.97
CA SER A 286 -31.40 -5.21 -10.66
C SER A 286 -29.93 -4.86 -10.52
N TRP A 287 -29.47 -4.62 -9.29
CA TRP A 287 -28.06 -4.33 -9.00
C TRP A 287 -27.28 -5.62 -8.81
N ASP A 288 -26.17 -5.79 -9.55
CA ASP A 288 -25.32 -6.99 -9.46
C ASP A 288 -24.08 -6.82 -8.56
N GLY A 289 -23.90 -5.64 -7.98
CA GLY A 289 -22.68 -5.25 -7.26
C GLY A 289 -21.92 -4.12 -7.92
N SER A 290 -22.07 -3.93 -9.23
CA SER A 290 -21.33 -2.93 -10.01
C SER A 290 -22.19 -2.15 -11.01
N ASN A 291 -23.21 -2.77 -11.61
CA ASN A 291 -24.07 -2.15 -12.61
C ASN A 291 -25.55 -2.55 -12.44
N CYS A 292 -26.44 -1.73 -12.99
CA CYS A 292 -27.84 -2.13 -13.18
C CYS A 292 -27.94 -3.04 -14.40
N THR A 293 -28.31 -4.30 -14.17
CA THR A 293 -28.45 -5.34 -15.19
C THR A 293 -29.91 -5.75 -15.35
N GLY A 294 -30.21 -6.57 -16.36
CA GLY A 294 -31.57 -6.95 -16.72
C GLY A 294 -32.23 -6.01 -17.72
N THR A 295 -33.54 -6.16 -17.91
CA THR A 295 -34.31 -5.41 -18.91
C THR A 295 -35.01 -4.22 -18.27
N ARG A 296 -34.64 -3.02 -18.71
CA ARG A 296 -35.33 -1.79 -18.31
C ARG A 296 -36.76 -1.80 -18.83
N LEU A 297 -37.73 -1.71 -17.92
CA LEU A 297 -39.13 -1.58 -18.27
C LEU A 297 -39.42 -0.18 -18.80
N SER A 298 -40.30 -0.14 -19.79
CA SER A 298 -40.88 1.08 -20.31
C SER A 298 -42.37 1.04 -19.99
N LEU A 299 -42.80 1.84 -19.02
CA LEU A 299 -44.15 1.79 -18.47
C LEU A 299 -44.94 3.02 -18.93
N SER A 300 -46.18 2.80 -19.36
CA SER A 300 -47.14 3.87 -19.59
C SER A 300 -47.53 4.54 -18.28
N TRP A 301 -47.90 5.82 -18.36
CA TRP A 301 -48.49 6.53 -17.22
C TRP A 301 -49.90 5.98 -16.89
N ASN A 302 -50.62 5.56 -17.93
CA ASN A 302 -51.90 4.84 -17.92
C ASN A 302 -51.69 3.29 -17.99
N ASP A 303 -52.75 2.52 -18.24
CA ASP A 303 -52.82 1.12 -18.63
C ASP A 303 -52.24 0.79 -20.03
N GLY A 304 -51.85 1.82 -20.79
CA GLY A 304 -51.32 1.68 -22.15
C GLY A 304 -52.37 1.80 -23.25
N ASP A 305 -53.65 1.95 -22.90
CA ASP A 305 -54.73 2.22 -23.83
C ASP A 305 -54.84 3.72 -24.15
N SER A 306 -55.55 4.04 -25.24
CA SER A 306 -55.82 5.40 -25.72
C SER A 306 -57.11 6.00 -25.15
N ASN A 307 -57.61 5.44 -24.05
CA ASN A 307 -58.76 5.92 -23.28
C ASN A 307 -58.26 6.55 -22.00
N TRP A 308 -58.81 7.71 -21.63
CA TRP A 308 -58.16 8.56 -20.65
C TRP A 308 -59.11 9.03 -19.55
N VAL A 309 -58.63 8.95 -18.31
CA VAL A 309 -59.27 9.55 -17.15
C VAL A 309 -58.45 10.76 -16.67
N LEU A 310 -59.16 11.85 -16.37
CA LEU A 310 -58.61 13.00 -15.66
C LEU A 310 -58.54 12.64 -14.17
N THR A 311 -57.33 12.42 -13.67
CA THR A 311 -57.08 12.01 -12.27
C THR A 311 -57.13 13.20 -11.31
N SER A 312 -56.94 14.42 -11.82
CA SER A 312 -56.84 15.67 -11.04
C SER A 312 -55.63 15.76 -10.09
N TYR A 313 -54.70 14.80 -10.15
CA TYR A 313 -53.46 14.83 -9.37
C TYR A 313 -52.35 15.58 -10.13
N THR A 314 -52.35 16.91 -9.98
CA THR A 314 -51.51 17.84 -10.76
C THR A 314 -50.34 18.42 -9.96
N SER A 315 -50.20 18.09 -8.68
CA SER A 315 -49.18 18.70 -7.82
C SER A 315 -47.78 18.47 -8.38
N ALA A 316 -46.99 19.54 -8.42
CA ALA A 316 -45.63 19.49 -8.93
C ALA A 316 -44.61 19.05 -7.87
N ILE A 317 -44.98 19.03 -6.59
CA ILE A 317 -44.05 18.77 -5.47
C ILE A 317 -44.43 17.54 -4.64
N THR A 318 -45.70 17.15 -4.58
CA THR A 318 -46.16 16.08 -3.67
C THR A 318 -46.35 14.74 -4.39
N GLY A 319 -45.26 14.13 -4.88
CA GLY A 319 -45.34 12.90 -5.68
C GLY A 319 -45.93 11.71 -4.94
N GLU A 320 -45.72 11.62 -3.63
CA GLU A 320 -46.31 10.59 -2.76
C GLU A 320 -47.84 10.68 -2.73
N THR A 321 -48.37 11.89 -2.48
CA THR A 321 -49.81 12.16 -2.50
C THR A 321 -50.41 11.94 -3.88
N ASN A 322 -49.72 12.35 -4.96
CA ASN A 322 -50.18 12.08 -6.31
C ASN A 322 -50.27 10.58 -6.56
N THR A 323 -49.20 9.84 -6.26
CA THR A 323 -49.11 8.41 -6.52
C THR A 323 -50.18 7.65 -5.76
N SER A 324 -50.29 7.86 -4.45
CA SER A 324 -51.30 7.19 -3.60
C SER A 324 -52.74 7.47 -4.04
N GLY A 325 -53.00 8.67 -4.58
CA GLY A 325 -54.28 9.02 -5.15
C GLY A 325 -54.55 8.39 -6.51
N ILE A 326 -53.57 8.43 -7.41
CA ILE A 326 -53.66 7.87 -8.76
C ILE A 326 -53.91 6.36 -8.72
N VAL A 327 -53.24 5.61 -7.83
CA VAL A 327 -53.41 4.14 -7.76
C VAL A 327 -54.80 3.68 -7.31
N ALA A 328 -55.61 4.58 -6.75
CA ALA A 328 -56.98 4.29 -6.34
C ALA A 328 -58.01 4.57 -7.45
N LEU A 329 -57.58 5.13 -8.59
CA LEU A 329 -58.44 5.48 -9.71
C LEU A 329 -58.37 4.44 -10.81
N ASP A 330 -59.52 4.20 -11.43
CA ASP A 330 -59.62 3.43 -12.66
C ASP A 330 -59.07 4.26 -13.82
N SER A 331 -58.14 3.68 -14.58
CA SER A 331 -57.32 4.42 -15.53
C SER A 331 -58.05 4.72 -16.85
N ASN A 332 -59.12 3.99 -17.15
CA ASN A 332 -60.01 4.26 -18.27
C ASN A 332 -61.49 4.13 -17.86
N ASN A 333 -62.41 4.55 -18.73
CA ASN A 333 -63.86 4.52 -18.48
C ASN A 333 -64.65 3.74 -19.53
N VAL A 334 -63.95 2.95 -20.36
CA VAL A 334 -64.50 2.26 -21.53
C VAL A 334 -64.45 0.75 -21.35
N THR A 335 -63.40 0.25 -20.70
CA THR A 335 -63.21 -1.17 -20.40
C THR A 335 -63.88 -1.49 -19.06
N GLY A 336 -64.69 -2.55 -19.01
CA GLY A 336 -65.33 -2.96 -17.76
C GLY A 336 -64.31 -3.58 -16.79
N GLY A 337 -64.31 -3.13 -15.54
CA GLY A 337 -63.39 -3.58 -14.48
C GLY A 337 -62.50 -2.43 -14.00
N PHE A 338 -61.58 -2.69 -13.08
CA PHE A 338 -60.58 -1.70 -12.64
C PHE A 338 -59.30 -1.86 -13.48
N GLN A 339 -58.76 -0.76 -14.02
CA GLN A 339 -57.49 -0.73 -14.74
C GLN A 339 -56.47 0.16 -14.04
N ASP A 340 -55.21 -0.29 -14.08
CA ASP A 340 -54.11 0.32 -13.35
C ASP A 340 -53.49 1.50 -14.10
N HIS A 341 -53.19 2.56 -13.37
CA HIS A 341 -52.18 3.54 -13.77
C HIS A 341 -50.77 2.94 -13.60
N VAL A 342 -50.30 2.19 -14.60
CA VAL A 342 -49.16 1.26 -14.51
C VAL A 342 -47.90 1.87 -13.89
N ALA A 343 -47.50 3.08 -14.29
CA ALA A 343 -46.32 3.74 -13.72
C ALA A 343 -46.45 4.04 -12.22
N ALA A 344 -47.61 4.55 -11.78
CA ALA A 344 -47.86 4.87 -10.38
C ALA A 344 -48.01 3.60 -9.54
N VAL A 345 -48.75 2.61 -10.05
CA VAL A 345 -48.95 1.31 -9.41
C VAL A 345 -47.62 0.56 -9.24
N HIS A 346 -46.72 0.64 -10.23
CA HIS A 346 -45.39 0.03 -10.13
C HIS A 346 -44.61 0.55 -8.92
N CYS A 347 -44.54 1.87 -8.74
CA CYS A 347 -43.83 2.44 -7.60
C CYS A 347 -44.56 2.16 -6.28
N ASN A 348 -45.88 2.31 -6.23
CA ASN A 348 -46.67 2.08 -5.02
C ASN A 348 -46.58 0.64 -4.49
N ASN A 349 -46.49 -0.34 -5.40
CA ASN A 349 -46.40 -1.77 -5.04
C ASN A 349 -44.96 -2.25 -4.86
N LEU A 350 -43.97 -1.39 -5.04
CA LEU A 350 -42.57 -1.76 -4.92
C LEU A 350 -42.24 -2.06 -3.45
N SER A 351 -41.72 -3.26 -3.20
CA SER A 351 -41.12 -3.64 -1.92
C SER A 351 -39.63 -3.92 -2.16
N GLN A 352 -38.79 -2.93 -1.91
CA GLN A 352 -37.36 -3.00 -2.18
C GLN A 352 -36.56 -2.38 -1.04
N ASN A 353 -35.41 -2.97 -0.72
CA ASN A 353 -34.48 -2.47 0.30
C ASN A 353 -35.09 -2.36 1.71
N GLY A 354 -36.13 -3.15 2.00
CA GLY A 354 -36.86 -3.12 3.27
C GLY A 354 -37.96 -2.06 3.35
N TYR A 355 -38.27 -1.36 2.26
CA TYR A 355 -39.25 -0.27 2.22
C TYR A 355 -40.38 -0.53 1.23
N THR A 356 -41.56 -0.01 1.57
CA THR A 356 -42.84 -0.17 0.83
C THR A 356 -43.55 1.16 0.59
N ASP A 357 -42.88 2.28 0.87
CA ASP A 357 -43.37 3.66 0.76
C ASP A 357 -42.85 4.34 -0.52
N TRP A 358 -42.58 3.55 -1.55
CA TRP A 358 -42.10 4.04 -2.84
C TRP A 358 -43.21 4.70 -3.64
N TYR A 359 -42.88 5.80 -4.33
CA TYR A 359 -43.82 6.56 -5.14
C TYR A 359 -43.20 7.04 -6.46
N LEU A 360 -44.06 7.39 -7.41
CA LEU A 360 -43.66 8.02 -8.66
C LEU A 360 -43.44 9.52 -8.39
N PRO A 361 -42.21 10.06 -8.59
CA PRO A 361 -41.91 11.43 -8.18
C PRO A 361 -42.75 12.47 -8.96
N ALA A 362 -43.12 13.57 -8.32
CA ALA A 362 -43.76 14.70 -9.01
C ALA A 362 -42.75 15.46 -9.89
N SER A 363 -43.23 16.34 -10.76
CA SER A 363 -42.40 17.02 -11.77
C SER A 363 -41.23 17.81 -11.19
N GLN A 364 -41.39 18.48 -10.04
CA GLN A 364 -40.29 19.19 -9.37
C GLN A 364 -39.39 18.28 -8.52
N GLU A 365 -39.90 17.17 -7.97
CA GLU A 365 -39.03 16.13 -7.39
C GLU A 365 -38.12 15.52 -8.47
N MET A 366 -38.65 15.34 -9.68
CA MET A 366 -37.87 14.90 -10.84
C MET A 366 -36.78 15.91 -11.24
N ASN A 367 -36.95 17.20 -10.93
CA ASN A 367 -35.90 18.21 -11.15
C ASN A 367 -34.72 18.00 -10.19
N VAL A 368 -34.99 17.59 -8.95
CA VAL A 368 -33.95 17.24 -7.96
C VAL A 368 -33.17 16.02 -8.44
N ILE A 369 -33.87 14.96 -8.86
CA ILE A 369 -33.26 13.74 -9.40
C ILE A 369 -32.42 14.06 -10.64
N TYR A 370 -32.95 14.84 -11.58
CA TYR A 370 -32.21 15.24 -12.78
C TYR A 370 -30.98 16.10 -12.48
N GLY A 371 -31.10 17.05 -11.54
CA GLY A 371 -30.00 17.92 -11.14
C GLY A 371 -28.82 17.13 -10.58
N ASN A 372 -29.11 16.05 -9.86
CA ASN A 372 -28.13 15.17 -9.24
C ASN A 372 -27.85 13.87 -10.03
N LYS A 373 -28.37 13.74 -11.25
CA LYS A 373 -28.33 12.47 -12.02
C LYS A 373 -26.92 11.93 -12.27
N GLY A 374 -25.93 12.82 -12.36
CA GLY A 374 -24.54 12.43 -12.59
C GLY A 374 -23.94 11.68 -11.39
N ALA A 375 -24.33 12.09 -10.18
CA ALA A 375 -23.90 11.45 -8.94
C ALA A 375 -24.75 10.22 -8.59
N ILE A 376 -26.07 10.27 -8.85
CA ILE A 376 -26.98 9.14 -8.64
C ILE A 376 -26.71 7.98 -9.62
N GLY A 377 -26.44 8.29 -10.89
CA GLY A 377 -26.04 7.32 -11.91
C GLY A 377 -27.14 6.36 -12.40
N GLN A 378 -26.75 5.44 -13.29
CA GLN A 378 -27.58 4.32 -13.77
C GLN A 378 -28.89 4.69 -14.50
N PHE A 379 -29.03 5.93 -14.97
CA PHE A 379 -30.15 6.38 -15.82
C PHE A 379 -29.94 6.06 -17.31
N ASN A 380 -31.02 6.11 -18.09
CA ASN A 380 -30.97 6.15 -19.54
C ASN A 380 -30.96 7.62 -19.92
N THR A 381 -29.76 8.16 -20.05
CA THR A 381 -29.55 9.59 -20.34
C THR A 381 -30.03 10.00 -21.74
N GLY A 382 -30.41 9.05 -22.61
CA GLY A 382 -31.05 9.32 -23.89
C GLY A 382 -32.59 9.32 -23.85
N SER A 383 -33.21 9.14 -22.68
CA SER A 383 -34.65 8.89 -22.56
C SER A 383 -35.41 9.98 -21.77
N TYR A 384 -36.68 9.70 -21.56
CA TYR A 384 -37.66 10.49 -20.81
C TYR A 384 -38.08 9.68 -19.58
N TYR A 385 -38.44 10.36 -18.50
CA TYR A 385 -38.91 9.73 -17.28
C TYR A 385 -40.24 10.34 -16.89
N TRP A 386 -41.23 9.48 -16.60
CA TRP A 386 -42.53 9.95 -16.13
C TRP A 386 -42.43 10.58 -14.75
N SER A 387 -43.24 11.62 -14.53
CA SER A 387 -43.58 12.11 -13.19
C SER A 387 -45.03 11.76 -12.87
N SER A 388 -45.42 11.81 -11.59
CA SER A 388 -46.81 11.63 -11.16
C SER A 388 -47.70 12.84 -11.39
N SER A 389 -47.15 13.98 -11.85
CA SER A 389 -47.94 15.18 -12.12
C SER A 389 -48.72 15.03 -13.42
N GLU A 390 -50.04 15.06 -13.34
CA GLU A 390 -50.93 15.14 -14.50
C GLU A 390 -50.92 16.55 -15.11
N ASP A 391 -51.01 16.63 -16.44
CA ASP A 391 -51.19 17.89 -17.17
C ASP A 391 -52.65 18.07 -17.62
N SER A 392 -53.21 17.02 -18.21
CA SER A 392 -54.59 17.01 -18.72
C SER A 392 -55.13 15.58 -18.77
N GLY A 393 -56.38 15.41 -19.21
CA GLY A 393 -57.04 14.10 -19.26
C GLY A 393 -56.19 13.05 -19.99
N ASN A 394 -55.55 13.42 -21.10
CA ASN A 394 -54.78 12.50 -21.95
C ASN A 394 -53.25 12.63 -21.83
N ALA A 395 -52.73 13.61 -21.08
CA ALA A 395 -51.29 13.88 -20.99
C ALA A 395 -50.78 13.99 -19.55
N ALA A 396 -49.52 13.60 -19.34
CA ALA A 396 -48.81 13.72 -18.08
C ALA A 396 -47.42 14.34 -18.29
N TRP A 397 -46.82 14.83 -17.21
CA TRP A 397 -45.50 15.46 -17.25
C TRP A 397 -44.37 14.43 -17.26
N TYR A 398 -43.38 14.65 -18.11
CA TYR A 398 -42.11 13.92 -18.13
C TYR A 398 -40.92 14.86 -17.93
N ARG A 399 -39.78 14.29 -17.54
CA ARG A 399 -38.46 14.93 -17.58
C ARG A 399 -37.56 14.22 -18.58
N ARG A 400 -36.97 14.95 -19.53
CA ARG A 400 -35.97 14.40 -20.45
C ARG A 400 -34.59 14.39 -19.79
N PHE A 401 -33.94 13.23 -19.75
CA PHE A 401 -32.66 13.08 -19.04
C PHE A 401 -31.43 13.43 -19.89
N SER A 402 -31.61 13.72 -21.18
CA SER A 402 -30.54 14.18 -22.06
C SER A 402 -30.19 15.67 -21.90
N ASP A 403 -31.20 16.51 -21.68
CA ASP A 403 -31.05 17.98 -21.66
C ASP A 403 -31.80 18.66 -20.50
N GLY A 404 -32.68 17.94 -19.79
CA GLY A 404 -33.43 18.47 -18.66
C GLY A 404 -34.71 19.20 -19.06
N VAL A 405 -35.14 19.13 -20.31
CA VAL A 405 -36.43 19.70 -20.72
C VAL A 405 -37.57 18.95 -20.01
N GLN A 406 -38.49 19.71 -19.42
CA GLN A 406 -39.79 19.20 -18.98
C GLN A 406 -40.82 19.44 -20.08
N GLY A 407 -41.70 18.48 -20.28
CA GLY A 407 -42.80 18.58 -21.22
C GLY A 407 -43.86 17.56 -20.88
N THR A 408 -44.88 17.48 -21.74
CA THR A 408 -45.99 16.55 -21.56
C THR A 408 -46.10 15.65 -22.77
N ASN A 409 -46.61 14.43 -22.55
CA ASN A 409 -46.90 13.51 -23.64
C ASN A 409 -48.11 12.63 -23.29
N TYR A 410 -48.64 11.92 -24.28
CA TYR A 410 -49.77 11.02 -24.12
C TYR A 410 -49.48 9.92 -23.09
N LYS A 411 -50.44 9.69 -22.20
CA LYS A 411 -50.29 8.77 -21.07
C LYS A 411 -50.10 7.30 -21.46
N ASN A 412 -50.38 6.90 -22.71
CA ASN A 412 -50.11 5.55 -23.22
C ASN A 412 -48.66 5.36 -23.69
N THR A 413 -47.85 6.41 -23.72
CA THR A 413 -46.44 6.28 -24.12
C THR A 413 -45.64 5.63 -23.00
N GLY A 414 -44.89 4.58 -23.33
CA GLY A 414 -43.99 3.93 -22.37
C GLY A 414 -42.72 4.72 -22.14
N TYR A 415 -42.38 5.01 -20.88
CA TYR A 415 -41.09 5.57 -20.48
C TYR A 415 -40.48 4.84 -19.28
N PRO A 416 -39.15 4.88 -19.12
CA PRO A 416 -38.47 4.47 -17.89
C PRO A 416 -39.04 5.11 -16.63
N ILE A 417 -39.07 4.34 -15.54
CA ILE A 417 -39.52 4.78 -14.21
C ILE A 417 -38.38 4.65 -13.22
N ARG A 418 -38.20 5.71 -12.42
CA ARG A 418 -37.35 5.72 -11.23
C ARG A 418 -38.23 6.10 -10.04
N CYS A 419 -38.45 5.17 -9.13
CA CYS A 419 -39.27 5.42 -7.94
C CYS A 419 -38.45 6.18 -6.89
N ALA A 420 -39.11 7.06 -6.15
CA ALA A 420 -38.56 7.76 -5.01
C ALA A 420 -39.27 7.38 -3.72
N ARG A 421 -38.64 7.71 -2.60
CA ARG A 421 -39.22 7.68 -1.26
C ARG A 421 -38.64 8.85 -0.45
N ARG A 422 -39.30 9.21 0.64
CA ARG A 422 -38.92 10.35 1.49
C ARG A 422 -38.75 9.94 2.95
#